data_AF-A0A554IMZ0-F1
#
_entry.id   AF-A0A554IMZ0-F1
#
_cell.length_a   1.000
_cell.length_b   1.000
_cell.length_c   1.000
_cell.angle_alpha   90.00
_cell.angle_beta   90.00
_cell.angle_gamma   90.00
#
_symmetry.space_group_name_H-M   'P 1'
#
loop_
_entity.id
_entity.type
_entity.pdbx_description
1 polymer ?
#
loop_
_entity_poly.entity_id
_entity_poly.type
_entity_poly.pdbx_seq_one_letter_code
_entity_poly.pdbx_strand_id
1 'polypeptide(L)'
;MRRILSPQIVLFVGLFAALFVFAASSARAHAEVAPSLTLSGGSATTELAAARSAALEENRTRVHALRDLFSRKSFETRQSRAERRDMRQDAKHTERERRSEAKEEKRAERASRVVKWHEALKEKVDGFQKKLIARRVLKVAARLLRAAERLQAQQARASEYVERRLSQGRDLSEARGLLSVAEEQIREARMAVEAFPVLLQDRARKETRGAAEKAIHAATQETREALKAANQTLLVVLASLKKERGSGSQH
;
A
#
# COMPACT_ATOMS: atom_id res chain seq x y z
N MET A 1 -37.87 -24.65 31.45
CA MET A 1 -38.05 -23.94 30.17
C MET A 1 -39.29 -24.47 29.47
N ARG A 2 -40.38 -23.68 29.42
CA ARG A 2 -41.65 -24.08 28.78
C ARG A 2 -41.52 -23.93 27.26
N ARG A 3 -41.55 -25.04 26.52
CA ARG A 3 -41.58 -25.02 25.05
C ARG A 3 -42.97 -24.58 24.60
N ILE A 4 -43.09 -23.32 24.20
CA ILE A 4 -44.31 -22.79 23.58
C ILE A 4 -44.36 -23.37 22.17
N LEU A 5 -45.30 -24.29 21.90
CA LEU A 5 -45.56 -24.76 20.54
C LEU A 5 -45.90 -23.57 19.64
N SER A 6 -45.35 -23.53 18.43
CA SER A 6 -45.61 -22.43 17.50
C SER A 6 -47.10 -22.39 17.14
N PRO A 7 -47.69 -21.18 16.97
CA PRO A 7 -49.12 -21.03 16.69
C PRO A 7 -49.57 -21.75 15.41
N GLN A 8 -48.66 -22.02 14.48
CA GLN A 8 -48.92 -22.78 13.26
C GLN A 8 -49.15 -24.28 13.55
N ILE A 9 -48.46 -24.86 14.54
CA ILE A 9 -48.64 -26.27 14.91
C ILE A 9 -49.97 -26.45 15.65
N VAL A 10 -50.34 -25.49 16.51
CA VAL A 10 -51.64 -25.48 17.21
C VAL A 10 -52.80 -25.41 16.20
N LEU A 11 -52.67 -24.58 15.16
CA LEU A 11 -53.67 -24.51 14.07
C LEU A 11 -53.76 -25.80 13.26
N PHE A 12 -52.63 -26.44 12.96
CA PHE A 12 -52.63 -27.69 12.19
C PHE A 12 -53.27 -28.86 12.98
N VAL A 13 -52.94 -28.98 14.27
CA VAL A 13 -53.52 -30.00 15.15
C VAL A 13 -55.00 -29.73 15.40
N GLY A 14 -55.39 -28.46 15.57
CA GLY A 14 -56.80 -28.07 15.73
C GLY A 14 -57.65 -28.36 14.49
N LEU A 15 -57.13 -28.10 13.29
CA LEU A 15 -57.83 -28.40 12.04
C LEU A 15 -57.99 -29.92 11.83
N PHE A 16 -56.97 -30.70 12.17
CA PHE A 16 -57.00 -32.16 12.05
C PHE A 16 -57.99 -32.78 13.05
N ALA A 17 -58.01 -32.28 14.29
CA ALA A 17 -58.99 -32.70 15.30
C ALA A 17 -60.42 -32.35 14.89
N ALA A 18 -60.66 -31.16 14.32
CA ALA A 18 -61.97 -30.75 13.82
C ALA A 18 -62.47 -31.63 12.67
N LEU A 19 -61.59 -31.99 11.72
CA LEU A 19 -61.93 -32.92 10.63
C LEU A 19 -62.24 -34.33 11.16
N PHE A 20 -61.49 -34.80 12.17
CA PHE A 20 -61.72 -36.12 12.77
C PHE A 20 -63.04 -36.18 13.56
N VAL A 21 -63.37 -35.13 14.30
CA VAL A 21 -64.66 -35.01 15.02
C VAL A 21 -65.82 -34.86 14.03
N PHE A 22 -65.65 -34.12 12.93
CA PHE A 22 -66.68 -33.99 11.89
C PHE A 22 -66.93 -35.32 11.16
N ALA A 23 -65.89 -36.09 10.86
CA ALA A 23 -66.00 -37.42 10.26
C ALA A 23 -66.60 -38.47 11.23
N ALA A 24 -66.27 -38.40 12.52
CA ALA A 24 -66.87 -39.26 13.54
C ALA A 24 -68.33 -38.91 13.82
N SER A 25 -68.68 -37.62 13.74
CA SER A 25 -70.07 -37.14 13.89
C SER A 25 -70.94 -37.51 12.69
N SER A 26 -70.43 -37.42 11.46
CA SER A 26 -71.17 -37.88 10.27
C SER A 26 -71.34 -39.40 10.25
N ALA A 27 -70.35 -40.17 10.74
CA ALA A 27 -70.49 -41.61 10.90
C ALA A 27 -71.55 -41.99 11.96
N ARG A 28 -71.70 -41.21 13.03
CA ARG A 28 -72.76 -41.39 14.04
C ARG A 28 -74.15 -40.96 13.53
N ALA A 29 -74.23 -39.88 12.75
CA ALA A 29 -75.48 -39.46 12.11
C ALA A 29 -76.01 -40.47 11.08
N HIS A 30 -75.12 -41.27 10.46
CA HIS A 30 -75.51 -42.37 9.58
C HIS A 30 -75.80 -43.70 10.31
N ALA A 31 -75.47 -43.81 11.60
CA ALA A 31 -75.74 -45.01 12.40
C ALA A 31 -77.11 -44.97 13.13
N GLU A 32 -77.73 -43.79 13.27
CA GLU A 32 -79.05 -43.64 13.92
C GLU A 32 -80.24 -43.59 12.95
N VAL A 33 -80.01 -43.74 11.65
CA VAL A 33 -81.09 -43.85 10.64
C VAL A 33 -80.99 -45.20 9.93
N ALA A 34 -81.07 -46.28 10.71
CA ALA A 34 -81.47 -47.58 10.22
C ALA A 34 -82.97 -47.77 10.53
N PRO A 35 -83.89 -47.38 9.63
CA PRO A 35 -85.29 -47.73 9.80
C PRO A 35 -85.42 -49.25 9.61
N SER A 36 -85.77 -49.94 10.70
CA SER A 36 -86.46 -51.23 10.64
C SER A 36 -87.82 -50.98 9.98
N LEU A 37 -87.88 -51.09 8.66
CA LEU A 37 -89.13 -51.08 7.90
C LEU A 37 -89.18 -52.35 7.06
N THR A 38 -90.01 -53.26 7.54
CA THR A 38 -90.50 -54.44 6.86
C THR A 38 -91.07 -54.04 5.49
N LEU A 39 -90.59 -54.74 4.46
CA LEU A 39 -90.98 -54.58 3.07
C LEU A 39 -92.45 -54.94 2.85
N SER A 40 -93.22 -53.97 2.36
CA SER A 40 -94.41 -54.18 1.54
C SER A 40 -94.48 -53.04 0.51
N GLY A 41 -94.39 -53.37 -0.78
CA GLY A 41 -94.70 -52.46 -1.89
C GLY A 41 -93.51 -52.13 -2.81
N GLY A 42 -93.32 -52.94 -3.85
CA GLY A 42 -92.38 -52.64 -4.94
C GLY A 42 -93.04 -51.80 -6.04
N SER A 43 -92.49 -50.61 -6.29
CA SER A 43 -92.40 -49.94 -7.61
C SER A 43 -91.97 -48.46 -7.50
N ALA A 44 -92.14 -47.79 -6.35
CA ALA A 44 -91.78 -46.37 -6.17
C ALA A 44 -90.31 -46.12 -5.74
N THR A 45 -89.53 -47.18 -5.50
CA THR A 45 -88.15 -47.08 -4.96
C THR A 45 -87.08 -47.01 -6.03
N THR A 46 -87.35 -47.45 -7.27
CA THR A 46 -86.37 -47.50 -8.36
C THR A 46 -86.13 -46.13 -9.01
N GLU A 47 -87.18 -45.34 -9.24
CA GLU A 47 -87.03 -43.98 -9.78
C GLU A 47 -86.37 -43.02 -8.78
N LEU A 48 -86.70 -43.16 -7.49
CA LEU A 48 -86.11 -42.35 -6.42
C LEU A 48 -84.65 -42.74 -6.14
N ALA A 49 -84.29 -44.02 -6.33
CA ALA A 49 -82.91 -44.49 -6.32
C ALA A 49 -82.12 -44.00 -7.55
N ALA A 50 -82.73 -44.00 -8.74
CA ALA A 50 -82.12 -43.49 -9.97
C ALA A 50 -81.85 -41.97 -9.89
N ALA A 51 -82.83 -41.18 -9.42
CA ALA A 51 -82.67 -39.74 -9.22
C ALA A 51 -81.60 -39.41 -8.17
N ARG A 52 -81.53 -40.18 -7.07
CA ARG A 52 -80.44 -40.05 -6.08
C ARG A 52 -79.08 -40.42 -6.67
N SER A 53 -79.00 -41.46 -7.51
CA SER A 53 -77.75 -41.84 -8.18
C SER A 53 -77.28 -40.77 -9.18
N ALA A 54 -78.18 -40.16 -9.94
CA ALA A 54 -77.88 -39.06 -10.85
C ALA A 54 -77.42 -37.79 -10.12
N ALA A 55 -78.09 -37.43 -9.02
CA ALA A 55 -77.67 -36.31 -8.16
C ALA A 55 -76.33 -36.56 -7.46
N LEU A 56 -76.01 -37.82 -7.14
CA LEU A 56 -74.70 -38.21 -6.61
C LEU A 56 -73.60 -38.14 -7.67
N GLU A 57 -73.85 -38.56 -8.91
CA GLU A 57 -72.92 -38.40 -10.03
C GLU A 57 -72.69 -36.92 -10.39
N GLU A 58 -73.74 -36.11 -10.38
CA GLU A 58 -73.62 -34.66 -10.57
C GLU A 58 -72.83 -33.99 -9.43
N ASN A 59 -73.03 -34.41 -8.19
CA ASN A 59 -72.21 -33.92 -7.08
C ASN A 59 -70.76 -34.41 -7.17
N ARG A 60 -70.51 -35.65 -7.61
CA ARG A 60 -69.16 -36.16 -7.84
C ARG A 60 -68.42 -35.33 -8.88
N THR A 61 -69.04 -35.08 -10.03
CA THR A 61 -68.46 -34.26 -11.10
C THR A 61 -68.19 -32.82 -10.65
N ARG A 62 -69.10 -32.19 -9.89
CA ARG A 62 -68.87 -30.87 -9.29
C ARG A 62 -67.71 -30.86 -8.29
N VAL A 63 -67.60 -31.88 -7.44
CA VAL A 63 -66.48 -32.02 -6.48
C VAL A 63 -65.15 -32.21 -7.21
N HIS A 64 -65.12 -32.99 -8.30
CA HIS A 64 -63.93 -33.15 -9.14
C HIS A 64 -63.53 -31.83 -9.81
N ALA A 65 -64.48 -31.09 -10.39
CA ALA A 65 -64.22 -29.78 -10.99
C ALA A 65 -63.68 -28.76 -9.97
N LEU A 66 -64.24 -28.74 -8.76
CA LEU A 66 -63.74 -27.89 -7.67
C LEU A 66 -62.33 -28.30 -7.24
N ARG A 67 -62.07 -29.61 -7.10
CA ARG A 67 -60.73 -30.12 -6.76
C ARG A 67 -59.69 -29.71 -7.79
N ASP A 68 -60.01 -29.76 -9.08
CA ASP A 68 -59.11 -29.37 -10.15
C ASP A 68 -58.84 -27.85 -10.16
N LEU A 69 -59.87 -27.03 -9.92
CA LEU A 69 -59.71 -25.58 -9.75
C LEU A 69 -58.84 -25.24 -8.54
N PHE A 70 -59.05 -25.90 -7.39
CA PHE A 70 -58.22 -25.72 -6.21
C PHE A 70 -56.77 -26.15 -6.47
N SER A 71 -56.57 -27.27 -7.17
CA SER A 71 -55.24 -27.76 -7.55
C SER A 71 -54.51 -26.75 -8.45
N ARG A 72 -55.16 -26.26 -9.52
CA ARG A 72 -54.60 -25.25 -10.43
C ARG A 72 -54.26 -23.95 -9.71
N LYS A 73 -55.19 -23.42 -8.92
CA LYS A 73 -54.96 -22.19 -8.13
C LYS A 73 -53.84 -22.37 -7.10
N SER A 74 -53.72 -23.55 -6.50
CA SER A 74 -52.63 -23.87 -5.58
C SER A 74 -51.27 -23.96 -6.29
N PHE A 75 -51.25 -24.43 -7.54
CA PHE A 75 -50.05 -24.50 -8.36
C PHE A 75 -49.59 -23.13 -8.83
N GLU A 76 -50.51 -22.31 -9.35
CA GLU A 76 -50.24 -20.92 -9.77
C GLU A 76 -49.74 -20.06 -8.60
N THR A 77 -50.34 -20.21 -7.41
CA THR A 77 -49.87 -19.47 -6.22
C THR A 77 -48.50 -19.95 -5.75
N ARG A 78 -48.14 -21.23 -5.93
CA ARG A 78 -46.78 -21.73 -5.67
C ARG A 78 -45.78 -21.19 -6.69
N GLN A 79 -46.13 -21.18 -7.98
CA GLN A 79 -45.29 -20.61 -9.04
C GLN A 79 -45.05 -19.12 -8.82
N SER A 80 -46.10 -18.33 -8.59
CA SER A 80 -45.96 -16.89 -8.31
C SER A 80 -45.13 -16.61 -7.06
N ARG A 81 -45.21 -17.47 -6.03
CA ARG A 81 -44.36 -17.36 -4.84
C ARG A 81 -42.90 -17.71 -5.13
N ALA A 82 -42.64 -18.70 -5.99
CA ALA A 82 -41.30 -19.05 -6.43
C ALA A 82 -40.68 -17.92 -7.25
N GLU A 83 -41.38 -17.40 -8.27
CA GLU A 83 -40.93 -16.27 -9.09
C GLU A 83 -40.60 -15.03 -8.26
N ARG A 84 -41.47 -14.68 -7.29
CA ARG A 84 -41.20 -13.56 -6.36
C ARG A 84 -39.99 -13.81 -5.47
N ARG A 85 -39.70 -15.06 -5.12
CA ARG A 85 -38.52 -15.42 -4.33
C ARG A 85 -37.26 -15.29 -5.17
N ASP A 86 -37.30 -15.75 -6.41
CA ASP A 86 -36.17 -15.73 -7.34
C ASP A 86 -35.81 -14.28 -7.71
N MET A 87 -36.78 -13.44 -8.06
CA MET A 87 -36.57 -12.00 -8.27
C MET A 87 -35.94 -11.30 -7.06
N ARG A 88 -36.33 -11.68 -5.84
CA ARG A 88 -35.74 -11.14 -4.60
C ARG A 88 -34.30 -11.64 -4.38
N GLN A 89 -33.96 -12.83 -4.84
CA GLN A 89 -32.60 -13.36 -4.77
C GLN A 89 -31.70 -12.66 -5.80
N ASP A 90 -32.18 -12.49 -7.03
CA ASP A 90 -31.45 -11.79 -8.09
C ASP A 90 -31.20 -10.33 -7.74
N ALA A 91 -32.21 -9.63 -7.19
CA ALA A 91 -32.05 -8.27 -6.68
C ALA A 91 -31.02 -8.18 -5.54
N LYS A 92 -30.92 -9.20 -4.69
CA LYS A 92 -29.90 -9.26 -3.64
C LYS A 92 -28.51 -9.59 -4.20
N HIS A 93 -28.43 -10.40 -5.25
CA HIS A 93 -27.17 -10.76 -5.90
C HIS A 93 -26.56 -9.54 -6.60
N THR A 94 -27.35 -8.89 -7.45
CA THR A 94 -26.97 -7.66 -8.16
C THR A 94 -26.54 -6.54 -7.20
N GLU A 95 -27.25 -6.34 -6.09
CA GLU A 95 -26.86 -5.36 -5.07
C GLU A 95 -25.55 -5.75 -4.37
N ARG A 96 -25.26 -7.04 -4.18
CA ARG A 96 -23.98 -7.51 -3.64
C ARG A 96 -22.83 -7.27 -4.63
N GLU A 97 -23.04 -7.54 -5.91
CA GLU A 97 -22.07 -7.31 -6.99
C GLU A 97 -21.69 -5.84 -7.10
N ARG A 98 -22.69 -4.94 -7.14
CA ARG A 98 -22.46 -3.48 -7.13
C ARG A 98 -21.67 -3.02 -5.90
N ARG A 99 -21.95 -3.62 -4.73
CA ARG A 99 -21.20 -3.31 -3.51
C ARG A 99 -19.77 -3.84 -3.53
N SER A 100 -19.51 -4.98 -4.17
CA SER A 100 -18.13 -5.48 -4.35
C SER A 100 -17.36 -4.59 -5.31
N GLU A 101 -17.94 -4.24 -6.46
CA GLU A 101 -17.33 -3.34 -7.43
C GLU A 101 -16.98 -1.98 -6.80
N ALA A 102 -17.93 -1.36 -6.08
CA ALA A 102 -17.68 -0.10 -5.38
C ALA A 102 -16.60 -0.22 -4.27
N LYS A 103 -16.42 -1.40 -3.67
CA LYS A 103 -15.34 -1.64 -2.70
C LYS A 103 -13.99 -1.80 -3.40
N GLU A 104 -13.96 -2.47 -4.55
CA GLU A 104 -12.75 -2.64 -5.35
C GLU A 104 -12.28 -1.30 -5.92
N GLU A 105 -13.19 -0.48 -6.44
CA GLU A 105 -12.90 0.87 -6.92
C GLU A 105 -12.31 1.72 -5.79
N LYS A 106 -12.92 1.73 -4.60
CA LYS A 106 -12.36 2.43 -3.43
C LYS A 106 -10.99 1.89 -3.00
N ARG A 107 -10.73 0.60 -3.16
CA ARG A 107 -9.41 0.00 -2.87
C ARG A 107 -8.37 0.44 -3.92
N ALA A 108 -8.73 0.47 -5.19
CA ALA A 108 -7.89 0.95 -6.28
C ALA A 108 -7.57 2.45 -6.13
N GLU A 109 -8.56 3.27 -5.76
CA GLU A 109 -8.34 4.68 -5.44
C GLU A 109 -7.39 4.88 -4.26
N ARG A 110 -7.55 4.09 -3.19
CA ARG A 110 -6.65 4.16 -2.03
C ARG A 110 -5.24 3.73 -2.42
N ALA A 111 -5.10 2.64 -3.18
CA ALA A 111 -3.80 2.17 -3.65
C ALA A 111 -3.12 3.23 -4.53
N SER A 112 -3.85 3.84 -5.47
CA SER A 112 -3.29 4.90 -6.33
C SER A 112 -2.89 6.15 -5.53
N ARG A 113 -3.68 6.54 -4.52
CA ARG A 113 -3.28 7.63 -3.59
C ARG A 113 -2.02 7.28 -2.82
N VAL A 114 -1.90 6.05 -2.29
CA VAL A 114 -0.70 5.62 -1.56
C VAL A 114 0.53 5.66 -2.46
N VAL A 115 0.43 5.19 -3.71
CA VAL A 115 1.53 5.27 -4.69
C VAL A 115 1.95 6.72 -4.92
N LYS A 116 0.99 7.61 -5.21
CA LYS A 116 1.27 9.05 -5.40
C LYS A 116 1.93 9.68 -4.19
N TRP A 117 1.48 9.34 -2.99
CA TRP A 117 2.07 9.85 -1.75
C TRP A 117 3.49 9.31 -1.55
N HIS A 118 3.72 8.05 -1.87
CA HIS A 118 5.04 7.43 -1.77
C HIS A 118 6.04 8.06 -2.74
N GLU A 119 5.61 8.29 -3.99
CA GLU A 119 6.40 8.99 -5.01
C GLU A 119 6.73 10.42 -4.58
N ALA A 120 5.74 11.20 -4.14
CA ALA A 120 5.96 12.56 -3.65
C ALA A 120 6.88 12.62 -2.42
N LEU A 121 6.78 11.63 -1.53
CA LEU A 121 7.65 11.54 -0.35
C LEU A 121 9.08 11.17 -0.75
N LYS A 122 9.25 10.27 -1.72
CA LYS A 122 10.55 9.91 -2.30
C LYS A 122 11.23 11.11 -2.93
N GLU A 123 10.52 11.89 -3.75
CA GLU A 123 11.05 13.13 -4.33
C GLU A 123 11.50 14.14 -3.27
N LYS A 124 10.70 14.34 -2.22
CA LYS A 124 11.07 15.22 -1.10
C LYS A 124 12.32 14.73 -0.39
N VAL A 125 12.39 13.44 -0.07
CA VAL A 125 13.56 12.83 0.59
C VAL A 125 14.80 12.98 -0.28
N ASP A 126 14.72 12.68 -1.57
CA ASP A 126 15.83 12.84 -2.52
C ASP A 126 16.27 14.31 -2.61
N GLY A 127 15.32 15.25 -2.61
CA GLY A 127 15.61 16.69 -2.57
C GLY A 127 16.35 17.13 -1.30
N PHE A 128 15.93 16.66 -0.12
CA PHE A 128 16.62 16.94 1.14
C PHE A 128 18.01 16.31 1.18
N GLN A 129 18.16 15.09 0.68
CA GLN A 129 19.44 14.40 0.63
C GLN A 129 20.44 15.13 -0.26
N LYS A 130 20.04 15.53 -1.47
CA LYS A 130 20.88 16.33 -2.38
C LYS A 130 21.35 17.63 -1.72
N LYS A 131 20.46 18.33 -1.00
CA LYS A 131 20.81 19.54 -0.24
C LYS A 131 21.81 19.26 0.88
N LEU A 132 21.64 18.16 1.61
CA LEU A 132 22.51 17.78 2.72
C LEU A 132 23.93 17.42 2.23
N ILE A 133 24.01 16.64 1.14
CA ILE A 133 25.27 16.30 0.48
C ILE A 133 25.98 17.58 0.00
N ALA A 134 25.27 18.46 -0.71
CA ALA A 134 25.84 19.72 -1.20
C ALA A 134 26.40 20.59 -0.06
N ARG A 135 25.65 20.74 1.05
CA ARG A 135 26.12 21.48 2.23
C ARG A 135 27.37 20.86 2.85
N ARG A 136 27.43 19.52 2.93
CA ARG A 136 28.58 18.81 3.49
C ARG A 136 29.82 18.99 2.60
N VAL A 137 29.67 18.87 1.28
CA VAL A 137 30.74 19.11 0.30
C VAL A 137 31.29 20.52 0.43
N LEU A 138 30.43 21.54 0.46
CA LEU A 138 30.85 22.93 0.62
C LEU A 138 31.61 23.17 1.94
N LYS A 139 31.14 22.57 3.05
CA LYS A 139 31.82 22.69 4.34
C LYS A 139 33.20 22.02 4.35
N VAL A 140 33.36 20.88 3.68
CA VAL A 140 34.65 20.19 3.55
C VAL A 140 35.59 21.01 2.65
N ALA A 141 35.11 21.46 1.50
CA ALA A 141 35.87 22.30 0.58
C ALA A 141 36.39 23.57 1.27
N ALA A 142 35.53 24.28 2.00
CA ALA A 142 35.93 25.48 2.74
C ALA A 142 37.03 25.21 3.80
N ARG A 143 37.02 24.03 4.43
CA ARG A 143 38.08 23.64 5.38
C ARG A 143 39.39 23.35 4.67
N LEU A 144 39.35 22.67 3.53
CA LEU A 144 40.54 22.38 2.72
C LEU A 144 41.12 23.66 2.12
N LEU A 145 40.26 24.59 1.68
CA LEU A 145 40.70 25.88 1.11
C LEU A 145 41.43 26.70 2.15
N ARG A 146 40.89 26.81 3.38
CA ARG A 146 41.59 27.47 4.51
C ARG A 146 42.93 26.81 4.83
N ALA A 147 43.08 25.50 4.62
CA ALA A 147 44.36 24.83 4.82
C ALA A 147 45.36 25.20 3.70
N ALA A 148 44.91 25.22 2.45
CA ALA A 148 45.71 25.67 1.31
C ALA A 148 46.15 27.14 1.46
N GLU A 149 45.25 28.03 1.86
CA GLU A 149 45.54 29.46 2.13
C GLU A 149 46.62 29.63 3.21
N ARG A 150 46.57 28.81 4.28
CA ARG A 150 47.60 28.83 5.33
C ARG A 150 48.97 28.38 4.81
N LEU A 151 49.02 27.33 3.99
CA LEU A 151 50.26 26.88 3.36
C LEU A 151 50.83 27.94 2.43
N GLN A 152 49.98 28.58 1.63
CA GLN A 152 50.39 29.67 0.74
C GLN A 152 50.94 30.87 1.54
N ALA A 153 50.31 31.23 2.66
CA ALA A 153 50.83 32.30 3.53
C ALA A 153 52.19 31.95 4.16
N GLN A 154 52.43 30.67 4.49
CA GLN A 154 53.72 30.21 5.00
C GLN A 154 54.80 30.20 3.91
N GLN A 155 54.46 29.75 2.70
CA GLN A 155 55.34 29.80 1.53
C GLN A 155 55.74 31.25 1.21
N ALA A 156 54.80 32.20 1.20
CA ALA A 156 55.11 33.61 0.93
C ALA A 156 56.11 34.20 1.94
N ARG A 157 55.97 33.86 3.24
CA ARG A 157 56.93 34.26 4.28
C ARG A 157 58.31 33.64 4.08
N ALA A 158 58.36 32.37 3.65
CA ALA A 158 59.62 31.70 3.34
C ALA A 158 60.30 32.33 2.12
N SER A 159 59.53 32.67 1.08
CA SER A 159 60.03 33.39 -0.11
C SER A 159 60.62 34.74 0.25
N GLU A 160 59.89 35.55 1.03
CA GLU A 160 60.38 36.85 1.49
C GLU A 160 61.67 36.72 2.31
N TYR A 161 61.77 35.67 3.14
CA TYR A 161 62.99 35.39 3.89
C TYR A 161 64.17 35.04 2.97
N VAL A 162 63.95 34.19 1.95
CA VAL A 162 64.96 33.82 0.97
C VAL A 162 65.44 35.04 0.20
N GLU A 163 64.53 35.89 -0.31
CA GLU A 163 64.87 37.11 -1.04
C GLU A 163 65.71 38.08 -0.20
N ARG A 164 65.33 38.30 1.07
CA ARG A 164 66.09 39.15 2.00
C ARG A 164 67.49 38.61 2.32
N ARG A 165 67.70 37.29 2.24
CA ARG A 165 69.00 36.67 2.51
C ARG A 165 69.88 36.60 1.26
N LEU A 166 69.29 36.42 0.09
CA LEU A 166 69.99 36.52 -1.19
C LEU A 166 70.54 37.94 -1.40
N SER A 167 69.79 38.98 -1.05
CA SER A 167 70.29 40.36 -1.10
C SER A 167 71.44 40.66 -0.13
N GLN A 168 71.62 39.82 0.89
CA GLN A 168 72.75 39.86 1.83
C GLN A 168 73.95 39.01 1.37
N GLY A 169 73.89 38.44 0.16
CA GLY A 169 75.00 37.65 -0.41
C GLY A 169 75.11 36.21 0.10
N ARG A 170 74.09 35.67 0.79
CA ARG A 170 74.09 34.25 1.20
C ARG A 170 73.68 33.35 0.03
N ASP A 171 74.39 32.24 -0.15
CA ASP A 171 73.97 31.18 -1.07
C ASP A 171 72.79 30.41 -0.46
N LEU A 172 71.63 30.49 -1.11
CA LEU A 172 70.40 29.79 -0.77
C LEU A 172 69.83 29.04 -1.98
N SER A 173 70.68 28.67 -2.94
CA SER A 173 70.28 28.01 -4.19
C SER A 173 69.46 26.73 -3.96
N GLU A 174 69.88 25.88 -3.01
CA GLU A 174 69.16 24.64 -2.64
C GLU A 174 67.78 24.96 -2.03
N ALA A 175 67.72 25.87 -1.05
CA ALA A 175 66.46 26.25 -0.40
C ALA A 175 65.49 26.92 -1.39
N ARG A 176 66.00 27.69 -2.36
CA ARG A 176 65.21 28.30 -3.43
C ARG A 176 64.64 27.26 -4.39
N GLY A 177 65.43 26.26 -4.76
CA GLY A 177 64.95 25.14 -5.59
C GLY A 177 63.83 24.37 -4.91
N LEU A 178 63.99 24.04 -3.63
CA LEU A 178 62.97 23.36 -2.83
C LEU A 178 61.71 24.23 -2.64
N LEU A 179 61.87 25.55 -2.48
CA LEU A 179 60.75 26.48 -2.35
C LEU A 179 59.91 26.54 -3.64
N SER A 180 60.56 26.55 -4.81
CA SER A 180 59.86 26.52 -6.11
C SER A 180 59.04 25.23 -6.30
N VAL A 181 59.58 24.08 -5.87
CA VAL A 181 58.82 22.82 -5.86
C VAL A 181 57.62 22.88 -4.90
N ALA A 182 57.82 23.45 -3.71
CA ALA A 182 56.73 23.62 -2.73
C ALA A 182 55.63 24.56 -3.26
N GLU A 183 56.00 25.65 -3.93
CA GLU A 183 55.08 26.59 -4.57
C GLU A 183 54.19 25.89 -5.58
N GLU A 184 54.79 25.08 -6.45
CA GLU A 184 54.06 24.36 -7.48
C GLU A 184 53.08 23.35 -6.85
N GLN A 185 53.53 22.57 -5.87
CA GLN A 185 52.67 21.61 -5.16
C GLN A 185 51.52 22.29 -4.41
N ILE A 186 51.76 23.46 -3.79
CA ILE A 186 50.70 24.25 -3.12
C ILE A 186 49.70 24.77 -4.16
N ARG A 187 50.18 25.25 -5.31
CA ARG A 187 49.35 25.74 -6.42
C ARG A 187 48.47 24.62 -6.97
N GLU A 188 49.05 23.46 -7.27
CA GLU A 188 48.31 22.27 -7.72
C GLU A 188 47.27 21.81 -6.70
N ALA A 189 47.67 21.68 -5.43
CA ALA A 189 46.76 21.29 -4.35
C ALA A 189 45.60 22.31 -4.21
N ARG A 190 45.88 23.61 -4.36
CA ARG A 190 44.85 24.65 -4.31
C ARG A 190 43.89 24.55 -5.49
N MET A 191 44.38 24.39 -6.72
CA MET A 191 43.52 24.20 -7.90
C MET A 191 42.62 22.96 -7.72
N ALA A 192 43.15 21.87 -7.18
CA ALA A 192 42.36 20.67 -6.88
C ALA A 192 41.26 20.96 -5.84
N VAL A 193 41.55 21.73 -4.78
CA VAL A 193 40.56 22.16 -3.78
C VAL A 193 39.49 23.08 -4.38
N GLU A 194 39.87 23.98 -5.28
CA GLU A 194 38.93 24.93 -5.92
C GLU A 194 38.00 24.22 -6.92
N ALA A 195 38.49 23.21 -7.64
CA ALA A 195 37.68 22.38 -8.55
C ALA A 195 36.77 21.38 -7.81
N PHE A 196 37.14 21.00 -6.58
CA PHE A 196 36.48 19.97 -5.77
C PHE A 196 34.95 20.14 -5.61
N PRO A 197 34.39 21.33 -5.31
CA PRO A 197 32.94 21.50 -5.15
C PRO A 197 32.17 21.26 -6.45
N VAL A 198 32.72 21.68 -7.59
CA VAL A 198 32.06 21.57 -8.90
C VAL A 198 31.99 20.11 -9.32
N LEU A 199 33.13 19.40 -9.25
CA LEU A 199 33.22 17.98 -9.58
C LEU A 199 32.29 17.11 -8.74
N LEU A 200 32.16 17.43 -7.44
CA LEU A 200 31.29 16.69 -6.54
C LEU A 200 29.82 17.03 -6.66
N GLN A 201 29.47 18.28 -7.01
CA GLN A 201 28.10 18.62 -7.36
C GLN A 201 27.64 17.88 -8.62
N ASP A 202 28.50 17.78 -9.63
CA ASP A 202 28.20 17.06 -10.86
C ASP A 202 28.07 15.54 -10.64
N ARG A 203 28.97 14.94 -9.83
CA ARG A 203 28.83 13.53 -9.45
C ARG A 203 27.59 13.28 -8.58
N ALA A 204 27.30 14.14 -7.62
CA ALA A 204 26.09 14.02 -6.79
C ALA A 204 24.77 14.17 -7.59
N ARG A 205 24.81 14.80 -8.77
CA ARG A 205 23.66 14.86 -9.69
C ARG A 205 23.50 13.58 -10.51
N LYS A 206 24.59 12.87 -10.82
CA LYS A 206 24.62 11.74 -11.76
C LYS A 206 24.63 10.36 -11.08
N GLU A 207 25.13 10.27 -9.85
CA GLU A 207 25.36 8.99 -9.17
C GLU A 207 24.29 8.68 -8.09
N THR A 208 24.14 7.39 -7.77
CA THR A 208 23.34 6.96 -6.61
C THR A 208 24.01 7.41 -5.31
N ARG A 209 23.24 7.60 -4.23
CA ARG A 209 23.74 8.12 -2.94
C ARG A 209 25.04 7.47 -2.47
N GLY A 210 25.09 6.13 -2.46
CA GLY A 210 26.25 5.38 -1.98
C GLY A 210 27.48 5.56 -2.86
N ALA A 211 27.31 5.75 -4.17
CA ALA A 211 28.39 6.05 -5.09
C ALA A 211 28.89 7.50 -4.90
N ALA A 212 27.97 8.47 -4.81
CA ALA A 212 28.31 9.87 -4.60
C ALA A 212 29.06 10.10 -3.27
N GLU A 213 28.63 9.48 -2.17
CA GLU A 213 29.32 9.58 -0.88
C GLU A 213 30.74 8.97 -0.93
N LYS A 214 30.91 7.83 -1.61
CA LYS A 214 32.23 7.22 -1.82
C LYS A 214 33.14 8.10 -2.67
N ALA A 215 32.61 8.68 -3.75
CA ALA A 215 33.35 9.60 -4.61
C ALA A 215 33.79 10.86 -3.85
N ILE A 216 32.91 11.44 -3.02
CA ILE A 216 33.26 12.57 -2.14
C ILE A 216 34.38 12.17 -1.18
N HIS A 217 34.26 11.01 -0.53
CA HIS A 217 35.27 10.53 0.40
C HIS A 217 36.63 10.30 -0.27
N ALA A 218 36.66 9.64 -1.43
CA ALA A 218 37.88 9.38 -2.19
C ALA A 218 38.56 10.69 -2.61
N ALA A 219 37.82 11.60 -3.25
CA ALA A 219 38.35 12.89 -3.66
C ALA A 219 38.86 13.72 -2.46
N THR A 220 38.16 13.66 -1.31
CA THR A 220 38.60 14.37 -0.10
C THR A 220 39.95 13.86 0.40
N GLN A 221 40.17 12.54 0.33
CA GLN A 221 41.43 11.94 0.77
C GLN A 221 42.57 12.32 -0.17
N GLU A 222 42.35 12.24 -1.48
CA GLU A 222 43.32 12.64 -2.49
C GLU A 222 43.76 14.10 -2.31
N THR A 223 42.81 15.03 -2.16
CA THR A 223 43.13 16.44 -1.90
C THR A 223 43.86 16.64 -0.57
N ARG A 224 43.51 15.85 0.46
CA ARG A 224 44.20 15.90 1.75
C ARG A 224 45.64 15.40 1.67
N GLU A 225 45.88 14.37 0.88
CA GLU A 225 47.22 13.82 0.65
C GLU A 225 48.08 14.81 -0.12
N ALA A 226 47.54 15.45 -1.15
CA ALA A 226 48.22 16.54 -1.87
C ALA A 226 48.63 17.68 -0.93
N LEU A 227 47.71 18.15 -0.07
CA LEU A 227 48.02 19.19 0.92
C LEU A 227 49.06 18.73 1.96
N LYS A 228 49.06 17.46 2.35
CA LYS A 228 50.08 16.90 3.26
C LYS A 228 51.45 16.85 2.61
N ALA A 229 51.54 16.42 1.35
CA ALA A 229 52.78 16.38 0.59
C ALA A 229 53.36 17.80 0.45
N ALA A 230 52.55 18.77 0.03
CA ALA A 230 52.94 20.17 -0.07
C ALA A 230 53.45 20.74 1.27
N ASN A 231 52.76 20.41 2.38
CA ASN A 231 53.20 20.81 3.71
C ASN A 231 54.53 20.15 4.12
N GLN A 232 54.75 18.88 3.80
CA GLN A 232 56.01 18.19 4.08
C GLN A 232 57.17 18.84 3.31
N THR A 233 56.99 19.14 2.03
CA THR A 233 57.98 19.85 1.22
C THR A 233 58.31 21.22 1.83
N LEU A 234 57.29 21.98 2.24
CA LEU A 234 57.49 23.27 2.90
C LEU A 234 58.25 23.15 4.23
N LEU A 235 57.99 22.10 5.02
CA LEU A 235 58.74 21.85 6.25
C LEU A 235 60.23 21.55 5.98
N VAL A 236 60.53 20.82 4.90
CA VAL A 236 61.92 20.57 4.47
C VAL A 236 62.61 21.87 4.06
N VAL A 237 61.93 22.75 3.31
CA VAL A 237 62.42 24.09 2.98
C VAL A 237 62.74 24.89 4.25
N LEU A 238 61.80 24.95 5.19
CA LEU A 238 61.98 25.69 6.44
C LEU A 238 63.11 25.13 7.31
N ALA A 239 63.29 23.80 7.31
CA ALA A 239 64.40 23.16 8.00
C ALA A 239 65.76 23.49 7.36
N SER A 240 65.82 23.47 6.01
CA SER A 240 67.01 23.89 5.26
C SER A 240 67.38 25.35 5.56
N LEU A 241 66.40 26.27 5.52
CA LEU A 241 66.59 27.67 5.89
C LEU A 241 67.07 27.86 7.34
N LYS A 242 66.63 26.99 8.26
CA LYS A 242 67.10 27.02 9.66
C LYS A 242 68.54 26.54 9.80
N LYS A 243 68.96 25.52 9.03
CA LYS A 243 70.35 25.03 9.01
C LYS A 243 71.30 26.13 8.53
N GLU A 244 70.94 26.82 7.44
CA GLU A 244 71.71 27.95 6.90
C GLU A 244 71.80 29.15 7.85
N ARG A 245 70.81 29.29 8.75
CA ARG A 245 70.86 30.30 9.81
C ARG A 245 71.89 29.98 10.88
N GLY A 246 72.11 28.69 11.18
CA GLY A 246 73.06 28.22 12.19
C GLY A 246 74.50 28.15 11.71
N SER A 247 74.73 27.80 10.44
CA SER A 247 76.07 27.74 9.82
C SER A 247 76.72 29.13 9.71
N GLY A 248 75.94 30.16 9.40
CA GLY A 248 76.44 31.55 9.31
C GLY A 248 76.60 32.28 10.66
N SER A 249 76.72 31.57 11.79
CA SER A 249 77.02 32.13 13.12
C SER A 249 78.41 31.69 13.64
N GLN A 250 79.18 30.95 12.85
CA GLN A 250 80.52 30.45 13.20
C GLN A 250 81.66 31.16 12.46
N HIS A 251 81.36 32.25 11.77
CA HIS A 251 82.33 33.18 11.18
C HIS A 251 81.96 34.60 11.61
#